data_AF-A0A523J6X4-F1
#
_entry.id   AF-A0A523J6X4-F1
#
_cell.length_a   1.000
_cell.length_b   1.000
_cell.length_c   1.000
_cell.angle_alpha   90.00
_cell.angle_beta   90.00
_cell.angle_gamma   90.00
#
_symmetry.space_group_name_H-M   'P 1'
#
loop_
_entity.id
_entity.type
_entity.pdbx_description
1 polymer ?
#
loop_
_entity_poly.entity_id
_entity_poly.type
_entity_poly.pdbx_seq_one_letter_code
_entity_poly.pdbx_strand_id
1 'polypeptide(L)'
;MTPQEIRVLIQATGRVLMDSERTEEIHAAEELSGRRHYARIRATLFGSEEGRALLRERPELCSAQVDYDALRGLPESTLGYRYVQHLDRNGLSADYQAAPTRYVADPELSYLMRRFRQTHDVWHALLELGTQGHEEVVIHAFSWGQLRLPVSALVVLFGTVKHILLERRWDTLRHSLWEAYCHGRDAAPLLPVYWERSWDEPMLKVRARYGIERCTRAYLE
;
A
#
# COMPACT_ATOMS: atom_id res chain seq x y z
N MET A 1 -16.18 10.98 14.39
CA MET A 1 -15.35 10.17 15.30
C MET A 1 -15.78 10.47 16.71
N THR A 2 -15.80 9.47 17.59
CA THR A 2 -16.06 9.64 19.02
C THR A 2 -14.81 10.18 19.75
N PRO A 3 -14.94 10.76 20.96
CA PRO A 3 -13.78 11.16 21.75
C PRO A 3 -12.80 10.00 22.04
N GLN A 4 -13.32 8.77 22.17
CA GLN A 4 -12.52 7.57 22.34
C GLN A 4 -11.72 7.24 21.08
N GLU A 5 -12.35 7.29 19.91
CA GLU A 5 -11.67 7.10 18.62
C GLU A 5 -10.56 8.14 18.39
N ILE A 6 -10.81 9.40 18.75
CA ILE A 6 -9.78 10.46 18.64
C ILE A 6 -8.57 10.14 19.53
N ARG A 7 -8.80 9.67 20.76
CA ARG A 7 -7.73 9.26 21.66
C ARG A 7 -6.92 8.10 21.09
N VAL A 8 -7.60 7.07 20.56
CA VAL A 8 -6.94 5.92 19.92
C VAL A 8 -6.12 6.37 18.72
N LEU A 9 -6.66 7.22 17.84
CA LEU A 9 -5.93 7.72 16.68
C LEU A 9 -4.65 8.47 17.10
N ILE A 10 -4.73 9.35 18.08
CA ILE A 10 -3.56 10.10 18.59
C ILE A 10 -2.51 9.14 19.16
N GLN A 11 -2.93 8.18 20.00
CA GLN A 11 -2.04 7.20 20.62
C GLN A 11 -1.41 6.23 19.60
N ALA A 12 -2.20 5.77 18.63
CA ALA A 12 -1.74 4.87 17.58
C ALA A 12 -0.75 5.59 16.68
N THR A 13 -1.07 6.80 16.24
CA THR A 13 -0.15 7.65 15.46
C THR A 13 1.15 7.84 16.24
N GLY A 14 1.10 8.33 17.48
CA GLY A 14 2.30 8.53 18.29
C GLY A 14 3.16 7.28 18.47
N ARG A 15 2.54 6.08 18.58
CA ARG A 15 3.26 4.81 18.68
C ARG A 15 3.89 4.37 17.35
N VAL A 16 3.20 4.53 16.23
CA VAL A 16 3.76 4.30 14.88
C VAL A 16 4.98 5.18 14.62
N LEU A 17 5.00 6.40 15.16
CA LEU A 17 6.16 7.30 15.03
C LEU A 17 7.38 6.82 15.80
N MET A 18 7.18 6.15 16.93
CA MET A 18 8.27 5.60 17.73
C MET A 18 8.74 4.25 17.18
N ASP A 19 7.80 3.46 16.67
CA ASP A 19 8.02 2.09 16.19
C ASP A 19 7.06 1.76 15.05
N SER A 20 7.59 1.75 13.83
CA SER A 20 6.84 1.49 12.60
C SER A 20 6.54 0.00 12.38
N GLU A 21 7.12 -0.91 13.16
CA GLU A 21 6.84 -2.36 13.04
C GLU A 21 5.52 -2.74 13.73
N ARG A 22 4.88 -1.81 14.44
CA ARG A 22 3.59 -2.03 15.12
C ARG A 22 2.42 -1.92 14.15
N THR A 23 2.27 -2.93 13.30
CA THR A 23 1.29 -2.94 12.20
C THR A 23 -0.16 -2.75 12.67
N GLU A 24 -0.53 -3.25 13.87
CA GLU A 24 -1.87 -3.02 14.42
C GLU A 24 -2.19 -1.54 14.68
N GLU A 25 -1.20 -0.74 15.07
CA GLU A 25 -1.37 0.69 15.33
C GLU A 25 -1.51 1.44 14.00
N ILE A 26 -0.82 0.99 12.95
CA ILE A 26 -0.99 1.52 11.58
C ILE A 26 -2.42 1.24 11.10
N HIS A 27 -2.92 0.02 11.26
CA HIS A 27 -4.29 -0.34 10.89
C HIS A 27 -5.33 0.50 11.63
N ALA A 28 -5.14 0.71 12.95
CA ALA A 28 -6.03 1.58 13.72
C ALA A 28 -6.01 3.03 13.22
N ALA A 29 -4.82 3.59 12.95
CA ALA A 29 -4.67 4.94 12.45
C ALA A 29 -5.29 5.11 11.04
N GLU A 30 -5.07 4.14 10.16
CA GLU A 30 -5.67 4.06 8.82
C GLU A 30 -7.20 4.01 8.89
N GLU A 31 -7.76 3.10 9.68
CA GLU A 31 -9.22 2.91 9.79
C GLU A 31 -9.94 4.15 10.29
N LEU A 32 -9.36 4.82 11.30
CA LEU A 32 -9.95 5.99 11.92
C LEU A 32 -9.82 7.24 11.05
N SER A 33 -8.64 7.46 10.45
CA SER A 33 -8.36 8.65 9.64
C SER A 33 -8.85 8.54 8.19
N GLY A 34 -8.88 7.32 7.65
CA GLY A 34 -9.11 7.03 6.23
C GLY A 34 -10.59 7.04 5.81
N ARG A 35 -11.56 6.95 6.74
CA ARG A 35 -12.99 6.73 6.42
C ARG A 35 -13.52 7.62 5.29
N ARG A 36 -13.23 8.93 5.35
CA ARG A 36 -13.68 9.90 4.34
C ARG A 36 -13.03 9.69 2.97
N HIS A 37 -11.77 9.27 2.94
CA HIS A 37 -11.04 9.01 1.69
C HIS A 37 -11.54 7.73 1.04
N TYR A 38 -11.71 6.64 1.82
CA TYR A 38 -12.32 5.41 1.33
C TYR A 38 -13.75 5.61 0.85
N ALA A 39 -14.55 6.45 1.51
CA ALA A 39 -15.89 6.78 1.03
C ALA A 39 -15.88 7.48 -0.35
N ARG A 40 -14.90 8.36 -0.61
CA ARG A 40 -14.72 9.00 -1.92
C ARG A 40 -14.25 8.00 -2.98
N ILE A 41 -13.25 7.18 -2.65
CA ILE A 41 -12.75 6.12 -3.52
C ILE A 41 -13.91 5.20 -3.92
N ARG A 42 -14.69 4.75 -2.94
CA ARG A 42 -15.91 3.96 -3.16
C ARG A 42 -16.86 4.63 -4.15
N ALA A 43 -17.15 5.92 -3.96
CA ALA A 43 -18.03 6.67 -4.86
C ALA A 43 -17.48 6.71 -6.31
N THR A 44 -16.17 6.85 -6.49
CA THR A 44 -15.52 6.77 -7.80
C THR A 44 -15.64 5.37 -8.40
N LEU A 45 -15.42 4.30 -7.62
CA LEU A 45 -15.55 2.92 -8.08
C LEU A 45 -16.97 2.56 -8.52
N PHE A 46 -18.01 3.09 -7.85
CA PHE A 46 -19.39 2.92 -8.29
C PHE A 46 -19.66 3.50 -9.69
N GLY A 47 -18.83 4.44 -10.16
CA GLY A 47 -18.93 5.03 -11.48
C GLY A 47 -18.61 4.08 -12.63
N SER A 48 -17.84 3.01 -12.41
CA SER A 48 -17.47 2.03 -13.45
C SER A 48 -18.11 0.65 -13.23
N GLU A 49 -18.24 -0.13 -14.31
CA GLU A 49 -18.74 -1.50 -14.23
C GLU A 49 -17.77 -2.40 -13.48
N GLU A 50 -16.48 -2.24 -13.76
CA GLU A 50 -15.38 -2.98 -13.14
C GLU A 50 -15.30 -2.69 -11.64
N GLY A 51 -15.50 -1.44 -11.22
CA GLY A 51 -15.48 -1.05 -9.81
C GLY A 51 -16.68 -1.61 -9.04
N ARG A 52 -17.87 -1.65 -9.67
CA ARG A 52 -19.06 -2.32 -9.10
C ARG A 52 -18.87 -3.83 -9.01
N ALA A 53 -18.27 -4.46 -10.01
CA ALA A 53 -17.93 -5.87 -9.97
C ALA A 53 -16.96 -6.16 -8.81
N LEU A 54 -15.94 -5.31 -8.63
CA LEU A 54 -14.97 -5.46 -7.56
C LEU A 54 -15.57 -5.39 -6.15
N LEU A 55 -16.48 -4.43 -5.92
CA LEU A 55 -17.17 -4.31 -4.63
C LEU A 55 -18.14 -5.46 -4.34
N ARG A 56 -18.61 -6.15 -5.38
CA ARG A 56 -19.47 -7.34 -5.28
C ARG A 56 -18.66 -8.60 -5.05
N GLU A 57 -17.64 -8.84 -5.87
CA GLU A 57 -16.80 -10.05 -5.85
C GLU A 57 -15.87 -10.07 -4.64
N ARG A 58 -15.39 -8.90 -4.22
CA ARG A 58 -14.47 -8.70 -3.10
C ARG A 58 -13.28 -9.67 -3.09
N PRO A 59 -12.54 -9.81 -4.21
CA PRO A 59 -11.38 -10.69 -4.24
C PRO A 59 -10.34 -10.25 -3.21
N GLU A 60 -9.75 -11.23 -2.54
CA GLU A 60 -8.70 -11.04 -1.55
C GLU A 60 -7.42 -11.71 -1.99
N LEU A 61 -6.28 -11.15 -1.60
CA LEU A 61 -4.98 -11.74 -1.87
C LEU A 61 -4.54 -12.68 -0.73
N CYS A 62 -5.46 -13.25 0.05
CA CYS A 62 -5.12 -14.16 1.13
C CYS A 62 -4.87 -15.58 0.61
N SER A 63 -4.22 -16.42 1.41
CA SER A 63 -3.88 -17.82 1.06
C SER A 63 -5.11 -18.69 0.78
N ALA A 64 -6.30 -18.27 1.23
CA ALA A 64 -7.56 -18.93 0.90
C ALA A 64 -8.01 -18.74 -0.57
N GLN A 65 -7.50 -17.70 -1.26
CA GLN A 65 -7.86 -17.37 -2.64
C GLN A 65 -6.66 -17.38 -3.60
N VAL A 66 -5.44 -17.26 -3.08
CA VAL A 66 -4.20 -17.23 -3.86
C VAL A 66 -3.31 -18.42 -3.49
N ASP A 67 -2.94 -19.21 -4.50
CA ASP A 67 -1.97 -20.30 -4.36
C ASP A 67 -0.54 -19.74 -4.44
N TYR A 68 0.03 -19.41 -3.28
CA TYR A 68 1.38 -18.87 -3.18
C TYR A 68 2.47 -19.85 -3.61
N ASP A 69 2.26 -21.17 -3.49
CA ASP A 69 3.22 -22.15 -3.97
C ASP A 69 3.26 -22.19 -5.49
N ALA A 70 2.10 -22.08 -6.14
CA ALA A 70 2.04 -21.89 -7.59
C ALA A 70 2.75 -20.60 -8.03
N LEU A 71 2.61 -19.50 -7.28
CA LEU A 71 3.31 -18.24 -7.59
C LEU A 71 4.84 -18.38 -7.52
N ARG A 72 5.38 -19.17 -6.58
CA ARG A 72 6.82 -19.45 -6.48
C ARG A 72 7.36 -20.21 -7.69
N GLY A 73 6.51 -20.99 -8.36
CA GLY A 73 6.85 -21.73 -9.57
C GLY A 73 6.80 -20.91 -10.86
N LEU A 74 6.29 -19.68 -10.84
CA LEU A 74 6.18 -18.84 -12.04
C LEU A 74 7.56 -18.33 -12.52
N PRO A 75 7.71 -17.98 -13.81
CA PRO A 75 8.96 -17.39 -14.32
C PRO A 75 9.32 -16.10 -13.59
N GLU A 76 10.62 -15.84 -13.41
CA GLU A 76 11.10 -14.68 -12.65
C GLU A 76 10.70 -13.32 -13.22
N SER A 77 10.33 -13.27 -14.50
CA SER A 77 9.90 -12.06 -15.17
C SER A 77 8.44 -11.69 -14.88
N THR A 78 7.67 -12.56 -14.22
CA THR A 78 6.23 -12.38 -13.98
C THR A 78 5.94 -11.58 -12.70
N LEU A 79 4.73 -11.00 -12.63
CA LEU A 79 4.26 -10.30 -11.44
C LEU A 79 4.19 -11.24 -10.22
N GLY A 80 3.60 -12.42 -10.38
CA GLY A 80 3.37 -13.37 -9.29
C GLY A 80 4.67 -13.82 -8.62
N TYR A 81 5.68 -14.18 -9.41
CA TYR A 81 7.00 -14.54 -8.86
C TYR A 81 7.63 -13.38 -8.08
N ARG A 82 7.60 -12.16 -8.63
CA ARG A 82 8.20 -10.99 -7.99
C ARG A 82 7.47 -10.61 -6.70
N TYR A 83 6.15 -10.74 -6.69
CA TYR A 83 5.32 -10.51 -5.52
C TYR A 83 5.63 -11.50 -4.40
N VAL A 84 5.60 -12.81 -4.67
CA VAL A 84 5.92 -13.81 -3.62
C VAL A 84 7.37 -13.71 -3.16
N GLN A 85 8.30 -13.38 -4.06
CA GLN A 85 9.69 -13.12 -3.70
C GLN A 85 9.83 -11.92 -2.75
N HIS A 86 9.03 -10.86 -2.93
CA HIS A 86 9.00 -9.72 -2.00
C HIS A 86 8.47 -10.17 -0.62
N LEU A 87 7.40 -10.96 -0.57
CA LEU A 87 6.87 -11.48 0.70
C LEU A 87 7.89 -12.36 1.42
N ASP A 88 8.45 -13.35 0.71
CA ASP A 88 9.37 -14.35 1.27
C ASP A 88 10.64 -13.70 1.82
N ARG A 89 11.21 -12.72 1.11
CA ARG A 89 12.42 -12.00 1.55
C ARG A 89 12.23 -11.16 2.81
N ASN A 90 11.02 -10.63 3.01
CA ASN A 90 10.71 -9.73 4.12
C ASN A 90 9.93 -10.44 5.24
N GLY A 91 9.69 -11.76 5.13
CA GLY A 91 8.94 -12.53 6.11
C GLY A 91 7.47 -12.09 6.25
N LEU A 92 6.88 -11.56 5.19
CA LEU A 92 5.53 -11.01 5.19
C LEU A 92 4.49 -12.08 4.86
N SER A 93 3.26 -11.88 5.35
CA SER A 93 2.10 -12.71 5.01
C SER A 93 0.92 -11.84 4.60
N ALA A 94 0.34 -12.15 3.44
CA ALA A 94 -0.85 -11.47 2.95
C ALA A 94 -2.12 -11.78 3.79
N ASP A 95 -2.11 -12.88 4.56
CA ASP A 95 -3.19 -13.24 5.47
C ASP A 95 -3.29 -12.25 6.64
N TYR A 96 -2.15 -11.72 7.10
CA TYR A 96 -2.14 -10.68 8.12
C TYR A 96 -2.85 -9.41 7.63
N GLN A 97 -2.60 -9.02 6.38
CA GLN A 97 -3.24 -7.85 5.77
C GLN A 97 -4.74 -8.07 5.46
N ALA A 98 -5.19 -9.32 5.41
CA ALA A 98 -6.60 -9.69 5.24
C ALA A 98 -7.43 -9.53 6.52
N ALA A 99 -6.80 -9.22 7.67
CA ALA A 99 -7.45 -9.12 8.96
C ALA A 99 -8.63 -8.12 8.95
N PRO A 100 -9.75 -8.44 9.64
CA PRO A 100 -10.93 -7.59 9.66
C PRO A 100 -10.65 -6.23 10.28
N THR A 101 -11.35 -5.20 9.81
CA THR A 101 -11.25 -3.88 10.42
C THR A 101 -11.92 -3.87 11.80
N ARG A 102 -11.33 -3.13 12.74
CA ARG A 102 -11.80 -3.06 14.13
C ARG A 102 -12.75 -1.89 14.37
N TYR A 103 -12.54 -0.79 13.64
CA TYR A 103 -13.23 0.47 13.83
C TYR A 103 -14.16 0.84 12.67
N VAL A 104 -14.36 -0.04 11.68
CA VAL A 104 -15.18 0.25 10.49
C VAL A 104 -16.23 -0.83 10.29
N ALA A 105 -17.49 -0.48 10.56
CA ALA A 105 -18.61 -1.43 10.43
C ALA A 105 -19.17 -1.53 9.00
N ASP A 106 -18.93 -0.54 8.14
CA ASP A 106 -19.37 -0.58 6.75
C ASP A 106 -18.55 -1.64 5.99
N PRO A 107 -19.18 -2.69 5.43
CA PRO A 107 -18.48 -3.82 4.86
C PRO A 107 -17.72 -3.48 3.57
N GLU A 108 -18.16 -2.46 2.81
CA GLU A 108 -17.48 -2.03 1.60
C GLU A 108 -16.24 -1.20 1.94
N LEU A 109 -16.35 -0.27 2.91
CA LEU A 109 -15.19 0.46 3.39
C LEU A 109 -14.17 -0.48 4.03
N SER A 110 -14.65 -1.44 4.85
CA SER A 110 -13.78 -2.46 5.43
C SER A 110 -13.08 -3.30 4.36
N TYR A 111 -13.76 -3.63 3.26
CA TYR A 111 -13.12 -4.34 2.15
C TYR A 111 -12.07 -3.47 1.46
N LEU A 112 -12.36 -2.20 1.16
CA LEU A 112 -11.38 -1.32 0.49
C LEU A 112 -10.13 -1.06 1.34
N MET A 113 -10.26 -0.98 2.66
CA MET A 113 -9.11 -0.89 3.58
C MET A 113 -8.24 -2.14 3.50
N ARG A 114 -8.84 -3.33 3.62
CA ARG A 114 -8.11 -4.61 3.51
C ARG A 114 -7.49 -4.80 2.13
N ARG A 115 -8.21 -4.42 1.07
CA ARG A 115 -7.66 -4.41 -0.29
C ARG A 115 -6.44 -3.50 -0.40
N PHE A 116 -6.50 -2.28 0.15
CA PHE A 116 -5.33 -1.40 0.17
C PHE A 116 -4.14 -2.06 0.87
N ARG A 117 -4.35 -2.60 2.09
CA ARG A 117 -3.31 -3.30 2.85
C ARG A 117 -2.67 -4.46 2.07
N GLN A 118 -3.48 -5.29 1.42
CA GLN A 118 -3.00 -6.44 0.65
C GLN A 118 -2.30 -6.02 -0.64
N THR A 119 -2.83 -5.01 -1.34
CA THR A 119 -2.24 -4.53 -2.60
C THR A 119 -1.00 -3.66 -2.41
N HIS A 120 -0.80 -3.11 -1.21
CA HIS A 120 0.42 -2.37 -0.86
C HIS A 120 1.68 -3.21 -1.11
N ASP A 121 1.68 -4.47 -0.70
CA ASP A 121 2.81 -5.39 -0.92
C ASP A 121 3.00 -5.72 -2.42
N VAL A 122 1.93 -5.69 -3.22
CA VAL A 122 2.03 -5.77 -4.68
C VAL A 122 2.70 -4.52 -5.25
N TRP A 123 2.41 -3.34 -4.68
CA TRP A 123 3.02 -2.08 -5.10
C TRP A 123 4.51 -2.02 -4.77
N HIS A 124 4.94 -2.57 -3.63
CA HIS A 124 6.35 -2.78 -3.36
C HIS A 124 7.03 -3.60 -4.46
N ALA A 125 6.45 -4.74 -4.84
CA ALA A 125 6.98 -5.58 -5.90
C ALA A 125 7.02 -4.86 -7.26
N LEU A 126 5.99 -4.06 -7.57
CA LEU A 126 5.91 -3.24 -8.77
C LEU A 126 6.97 -2.14 -8.80
N LEU A 127 7.32 -1.55 -7.66
CA LEU A 127 8.32 -0.49 -7.58
C LEU A 127 9.75 -0.99 -7.28
N GLU A 128 9.91 -2.29 -7.04
CA GLU A 128 11.17 -2.89 -6.59
C GLU A 128 11.68 -2.32 -5.25
N LEU A 129 10.74 -2.01 -4.35
CA LEU A 129 11.03 -1.51 -3.00
C LEU A 129 10.98 -2.66 -1.97
N GLY A 130 11.95 -2.71 -1.07
CA GLY A 130 11.92 -3.53 0.14
C GLY A 130 11.08 -2.88 1.24
N THR A 131 11.32 -3.30 2.49
CA THR A 131 10.60 -2.82 3.69
C THR A 131 11.51 -2.03 4.64
N GLN A 132 12.68 -1.58 4.18
CA GLN A 132 13.53 -0.72 5.02
C GLN A 132 12.81 0.61 5.29
N GLY A 133 13.12 1.24 6.42
CA GLY A 133 12.42 2.46 6.86
C GLY A 133 12.34 3.56 5.80
N HIS A 134 13.36 3.77 4.97
CA HIS A 134 13.33 4.77 3.90
C HIS A 134 12.49 4.30 2.69
N GLU A 135 12.54 3.01 2.34
CA GLU A 135 11.73 2.40 1.27
C GLU A 135 10.23 2.47 1.62
N GLU A 136 9.88 2.26 2.88
CA GLU A 136 8.52 2.44 3.42
C GLU A 136 8.02 3.89 3.29
N VAL A 137 8.90 4.88 3.48
CA VAL A 137 8.52 6.29 3.28
C VAL A 137 8.27 6.57 1.80
N VAL A 138 9.07 5.98 0.90
CA VAL A 138 8.90 6.12 -0.56
C VAL A 138 7.61 5.46 -1.06
N ILE A 139 7.31 4.22 -0.65
CA ILE A 139 6.04 3.57 -1.02
C ILE A 139 4.83 4.31 -0.45
N HIS A 140 4.93 4.91 0.75
CA HIS A 140 3.86 5.73 1.28
C HIS A 140 3.70 7.05 0.52
N ALA A 141 4.77 7.65 0.00
CA ALA A 141 4.67 8.80 -0.90
C ALA A 141 3.92 8.44 -2.19
N PHE A 142 4.25 7.31 -2.80
CA PHE A 142 3.51 6.76 -3.95
C PHE A 142 2.05 6.48 -3.63
N SER A 143 1.79 5.79 -2.51
CA SER A 143 0.44 5.47 -2.03
C SER A 143 -0.38 6.73 -1.72
N TRP A 144 0.28 7.79 -1.26
CA TRP A 144 -0.37 9.07 -1.04
C TRP A 144 -0.78 9.74 -2.36
N GLY A 145 0.04 9.63 -3.40
CA GLY A 145 -0.30 10.05 -4.77
C GLY A 145 -1.56 9.35 -5.30
N GLN A 146 -1.66 8.02 -5.07
CA GLN A 146 -2.78 7.19 -5.50
C GLN A 146 -4.08 7.46 -4.73
N LEU A 147 -4.03 7.40 -3.39
CA LEU A 147 -5.25 7.29 -2.57
C LEU A 147 -5.49 8.48 -1.63
N ARG A 148 -4.53 9.39 -1.50
CA ARG A 148 -4.61 10.55 -0.60
C ARG A 148 -4.89 10.18 0.86
N LEU A 149 -4.49 8.98 1.30
CA LEU A 149 -4.76 8.52 2.66
C LEU A 149 -3.97 9.34 3.70
N PRO A 150 -4.60 9.74 4.82
CA PRO A 150 -3.91 10.48 5.87
C PRO A 150 -2.76 9.70 6.51
N VAL A 151 -2.91 8.38 6.66
CA VAL A 151 -1.84 7.53 7.22
C VAL A 151 -0.56 7.61 6.38
N SER A 152 -0.67 7.55 5.05
CA SER A 152 0.48 7.68 4.15
C SER A 152 1.11 9.07 4.25
N ALA A 153 0.30 10.13 4.33
CA ALA A 153 0.80 11.49 4.52
C ALA A 153 1.58 11.65 5.85
N LEU A 154 1.08 11.03 6.93
CA LEU A 154 1.76 11.04 8.22
C LEU A 154 3.07 10.27 8.16
N VAL A 155 3.09 9.06 7.60
CA VAL A 155 4.33 8.27 7.45
C VAL A 155 5.38 9.03 6.62
N VAL A 156 4.97 9.65 5.51
CA VAL A 156 5.86 10.50 4.71
C VAL A 156 6.40 11.66 5.54
N LEU A 157 5.53 12.42 6.21
CA LEU A 157 5.94 13.58 7.02
C LEU A 157 6.96 13.20 8.09
N PHE A 158 6.64 12.18 8.90
CA PHE A 158 7.48 11.82 10.04
C PHE A 158 8.71 11.02 9.64
N GLY A 159 8.59 10.14 8.64
CA GLY A 159 9.74 9.47 8.05
C GLY A 159 10.74 10.47 7.50
N THR A 160 10.26 11.49 6.80
CA THR A 160 11.08 12.61 6.31
C THR A 160 11.78 13.32 7.48
N VAL A 161 11.04 13.72 8.52
CA VAL A 161 11.62 14.38 9.71
C VAL A 161 12.69 13.51 10.39
N LYS A 162 12.42 12.22 10.62
CA LYS A 162 13.36 11.27 11.26
C LYS A 162 14.67 11.17 10.48
N HIS A 163 14.59 10.91 9.17
CA HIS A 163 15.78 10.70 8.34
C HIS A 163 16.53 12.02 8.07
N ILE A 164 15.81 13.14 8.02
CA ILE A 164 16.39 14.48 7.93
C ILE A 164 17.20 14.82 9.18
N LEU A 165 16.61 14.65 10.37
CA LEU A 165 17.19 15.13 11.62
C LEU A 165 18.26 14.18 12.17
N LEU A 166 18.12 12.87 11.95
CA LEU A 166 18.99 11.87 12.56
C LEU A 166 20.04 11.31 11.58
N GLU A 167 19.76 11.29 10.27
CA GLU A 167 20.58 10.55 9.30
C GLU A 167 21.24 11.44 8.22
N ARG A 168 20.92 12.74 8.16
CA ARG A 168 21.48 13.74 7.22
C ARG A 168 21.36 13.38 5.72
N ARG A 169 20.37 12.57 5.33
CA ARG A 169 20.12 12.10 3.94
C ARG A 169 19.18 13.01 3.11
N TRP A 170 19.39 14.33 3.16
CA TRP A 170 18.46 15.34 2.64
C TRP A 170 18.15 15.26 1.14
N ASP A 171 19.18 15.22 0.28
CA ASP A 171 18.99 15.32 -1.16
C ASP A 171 18.39 14.05 -1.76
N THR A 172 18.83 12.92 -1.23
CA THR A 172 18.33 11.57 -1.51
C THR A 172 16.82 11.47 -1.29
N LEU A 173 16.33 11.83 -0.09
CA LEU A 173 14.92 11.66 0.24
C LEU A 173 14.01 12.67 -0.45
N ARG A 174 14.39 13.95 -0.54
CA ARG A 174 13.48 14.96 -1.10
C ARG A 174 13.15 14.71 -2.58
N HIS A 175 14.12 14.21 -3.35
CA HIS A 175 13.91 13.90 -4.76
C HIS A 175 13.07 12.64 -4.94
N SER A 176 13.39 11.56 -4.23
CA SER A 176 12.61 10.32 -4.29
C SER A 176 11.18 10.47 -3.82
N LEU A 177 10.91 11.28 -2.78
CA LEU A 177 9.56 11.41 -2.25
C LEU A 177 8.65 12.19 -3.19
N TRP A 178 9.14 13.27 -3.79
CA TRP A 178 8.35 14.02 -4.76
C TRP A 178 8.14 13.22 -6.05
N GLU A 179 9.18 12.54 -6.53
CA GLU A 179 9.12 11.63 -7.69
C GLU A 179 8.10 10.52 -7.44
N ALA A 180 8.21 9.78 -6.33
CA ALA A 180 7.30 8.69 -5.98
C ALA A 180 5.85 9.17 -5.85
N TYR A 181 5.61 10.32 -5.23
CA TYR A 181 4.28 10.91 -5.16
C TYR A 181 3.73 11.26 -6.55
N CYS A 182 4.55 11.82 -7.44
CA CYS A 182 4.13 12.13 -8.80
C CYS A 182 3.85 10.86 -9.60
N HIS A 183 4.71 9.85 -9.54
CA HIS A 183 4.48 8.54 -10.17
C HIS A 183 3.19 7.91 -9.65
N GLY A 184 2.94 7.98 -8.34
CA GLY A 184 1.70 7.50 -7.75
C GLY A 184 0.47 8.30 -8.20
N ARG A 185 0.59 9.62 -8.39
CA ARG A 185 -0.52 10.45 -8.91
C ARG A 185 -0.80 10.19 -10.39
N ASP A 186 0.25 9.98 -11.18
CA ASP A 186 0.17 9.93 -12.65
C ASP A 186 -0.09 8.51 -13.17
N ALA A 187 0.20 7.48 -12.36
CA ALA A 187 -0.20 6.10 -12.64
C ALA A 187 -1.72 5.92 -12.64
N ALA A 188 -2.19 4.90 -13.37
CA ALA A 188 -3.59 4.50 -13.34
C ALA A 188 -4.03 4.12 -11.91
N PRO A 189 -5.34 4.22 -11.58
CA PRO A 189 -5.82 3.80 -10.26
C PRO A 189 -5.53 2.32 -10.00
N LEU A 190 -4.69 2.04 -9.00
CA LEU A 190 -4.16 0.69 -8.73
C LEU A 190 -5.02 -0.13 -7.76
N LEU A 191 -5.72 0.53 -6.84
CA LEU A 191 -6.60 -0.15 -5.89
C LEU A 191 -7.69 -1.00 -6.57
N PRO A 192 -8.36 -0.57 -7.66
CA PRO A 192 -9.37 -1.40 -8.31
C PRO A 192 -8.84 -2.53 -9.19
N VAL A 193 -7.53 -2.60 -9.41
CA VAL A 193 -6.93 -3.58 -10.32
C VAL A 193 -7.09 -4.98 -9.77
N TYR A 194 -7.53 -5.91 -10.61
CA TYR A 194 -7.56 -7.34 -10.34
C TYR A 194 -6.14 -7.94 -10.49
N TRP A 195 -5.33 -7.85 -9.42
CA TRP A 195 -3.96 -8.39 -9.38
C TRP A 195 -3.91 -9.91 -9.43
N GLU A 196 -4.86 -10.53 -8.76
CA GLU A 196 -5.17 -11.96 -8.74
C GLU A 196 -5.48 -12.56 -10.12
N ARG A 197 -5.76 -11.74 -11.14
CA ARG A 197 -5.90 -12.16 -12.55
C ARG A 197 -4.67 -11.93 -13.43
N SER A 198 -3.57 -11.41 -12.87
CA SER A 198 -2.40 -10.97 -13.63
C SER A 198 -1.08 -11.58 -13.15
N TRP A 199 -1.12 -12.67 -12.37
CA TRP A 199 0.09 -13.26 -11.78
C TRP A 199 1.10 -13.78 -12.78
N ASP A 200 0.64 -14.39 -13.86
CA ASP A 200 1.47 -14.94 -14.94
C ASP A 200 1.95 -13.86 -15.93
N GLU A 201 1.46 -12.63 -15.81
CA GLU A 201 1.84 -11.56 -16.72
C GLU A 201 3.27 -11.05 -16.47
N PRO A 202 4.04 -10.75 -17.52
CA PRO A 202 5.36 -10.13 -17.37
C PRO A 202 5.26 -8.79 -16.63
N MET A 203 6.08 -8.61 -15.60
CA MET A 203 6.15 -7.42 -14.75
C MET A 203 6.27 -6.12 -15.57
N LEU A 204 7.08 -6.14 -16.62
CA LEU A 204 7.26 -4.97 -17.50
C LEU A 204 5.97 -4.59 -18.24
N LYS A 205 5.17 -5.58 -18.66
CA LYS A 205 3.89 -5.35 -19.33
C LYS A 205 2.86 -4.78 -18.35
N VAL A 206 2.82 -5.31 -17.12
CA VAL A 206 1.95 -4.79 -16.05
C VAL A 206 2.30 -3.34 -15.72
N ARG A 207 3.59 -3.04 -15.53
CA ARG A 207 4.06 -1.66 -15.30
C ARG A 207 3.65 -0.71 -16.43
N ALA A 208 3.90 -1.10 -17.68
CA ALA A 208 3.54 -0.29 -18.84
C ALA A 208 2.03 -0.05 -18.93
N ARG A 209 1.21 -1.07 -18.64
CA ARG A 209 -0.27 -0.97 -18.68
C ARG A 209 -0.80 0.09 -17.70
N TYR A 210 -0.20 0.19 -16.52
CA TYR A 210 -0.67 1.08 -15.46
C TYR A 210 0.15 2.36 -15.30
N GLY A 211 1.12 2.61 -16.19
CA GLY A 211 1.98 3.80 -16.12
C GLY A 211 2.88 3.81 -14.88
N ILE A 212 3.34 2.65 -14.44
CA ILE A 212 4.18 2.53 -13.24
C ILE A 212 5.64 2.62 -13.65
N GLU A 213 6.28 3.72 -13.27
CA GLU A 213 7.72 3.94 -13.41
C GLU A 213 8.45 3.52 -12.13
N ARG A 214 9.62 2.91 -12.28
CA ARG A 214 10.45 2.57 -11.11
C ARG A 214 10.95 3.85 -10.48
N CYS A 215 10.98 3.90 -9.15
CA CYS A 215 11.65 5.00 -8.47
C CYS A 215 13.15 4.91 -8.76
N THR A 216 13.78 6.05 -9.06
CA THR A 216 15.20 6.07 -9.42
C THR A 216 16.07 5.62 -8.24
N ARG A 217 16.79 4.49 -8.41
CA ARG A 217 17.64 3.86 -7.37
C ARG A 217 18.82 4.72 -6.89
N ALA A 218 19.19 5.76 -7.64
CA ALA A 218 20.29 6.67 -7.30
C ALA A 218 20.11 7.38 -5.93
N TYR A 219 18.93 7.23 -5.33
CA TYR A 219 18.55 7.83 -4.07
C TYR A 219 18.11 6.79 -3.01
N LEU A 220 18.38 5.50 -3.20
CA LEU A 220 18.09 4.47 -2.20
C LEU A 220 19.37 3.86 -1.58
N GLU A 221 20.54 4.26 -2.09
CA GLU A 221 21.88 3.90 -1.61
C GLU A 221 22.51 5.08 -0.85
#